data_AF-A0A2M7TXR6-F1
#
_entry.id   AF-A0A2M7TXR6-F1
#
_cell.length_a   1.000
_cell.length_b   1.000
_cell.length_c   1.000
_cell.angle_alpha   90.00
_cell.angle_beta   90.00
_cell.angle_gamma   90.00
#
_symmetry.space_group_name_H-M   'P 1'
#
loop_
_entity.id
_entity.type
_entity.pdbx_description
1 polymer ?
#
loop_
_entity_poly.entity_id
_entity_poly.type
_entity_poly.pdbx_seq_one_letter_code
_entity_poly.pdbx_strand_id
1 'polypeptide(L)'
;MKIFFTATYEGEKDFGKFYKLLYKELELLGYTHLDNEAIAITYEEYVDRMAKNREARVSNYQKKMKYIQEADICVIESSAHSLGNGFIVQKSLESSKPTVVLYYKDNTPFFLSGVEDEKLIVASYNDKNYSQVLKKALDNAREKRDKRFNFFLSPKLLQYIDDASRERGITKSKLLRDMIVKHMRGTSES
;
A
#
# COMPACT_ATOMS: atom_id res chain seq x y z
N MET A 1 -10.00 -9.19 5.04
CA MET A 1 -8.72 -8.43 5.04
C MET A 1 -9.05 -6.95 4.92
N LYS A 2 -8.32 -6.08 5.60
CA LYS A 2 -8.54 -4.63 5.54
C LYS A 2 -7.84 -4.04 4.33
N ILE A 3 -8.50 -3.13 3.63
CA ILE A 3 -7.94 -2.43 2.47
C ILE A 3 -8.04 -0.92 2.65
N PHE A 4 -6.95 -0.22 2.30
CA PHE A 4 -6.98 1.22 2.14
C PHE A 4 -7.07 1.54 0.65
N PHE A 5 -8.27 1.91 0.19
CA PHE A 5 -8.53 2.35 -1.17
C PHE A 5 -8.57 3.87 -1.23
N THR A 6 -7.83 4.47 -2.15
CA THR A 6 -7.87 5.93 -2.38
C THR A 6 -7.65 6.28 -3.85
N ALA A 7 -8.08 7.47 -4.22
CA ALA A 7 -7.81 8.09 -5.51
C ALA A 7 -7.66 9.60 -5.30
N THR A 8 -7.22 10.32 -6.34
CA THR A 8 -7.22 11.78 -6.26
C THR A 8 -8.63 12.31 -6.48
N TYR A 9 -9.07 13.22 -5.61
CA TYR A 9 -10.38 13.87 -5.73
C TYR A 9 -10.47 14.73 -6.99
N GLU A 10 -9.35 15.27 -7.48
CA GLU A 10 -9.29 16.04 -8.73
C GLU A 10 -9.74 15.23 -9.95
N GLY A 11 -9.51 13.91 -9.93
CA GLY A 11 -9.93 13.00 -10.99
C GLY A 11 -11.36 12.50 -10.88
N GLU A 12 -12.15 12.97 -9.90
CA GLU A 12 -13.51 12.45 -9.65
C GLU A 12 -14.44 12.66 -10.86
N LYS A 13 -14.34 13.80 -11.54
CA LYS A 13 -15.18 14.10 -12.71
C LYS A 13 -14.95 13.15 -13.87
N ASP A 14 -13.69 12.77 -14.11
CA ASP A 14 -13.30 11.92 -15.24
C ASP A 14 -13.32 10.42 -14.91
N PHE A 15 -12.93 10.06 -13.68
CA PHE A 15 -12.68 8.68 -13.26
C PHE A 15 -13.54 8.21 -12.09
N GLY A 16 -14.40 9.06 -11.51
CA GLY A 16 -15.20 8.74 -10.32
C GLY A 16 -16.14 7.54 -10.51
N LYS A 17 -16.60 7.27 -11.74
CA LYS A 17 -17.30 6.02 -12.08
C LYS A 17 -16.44 4.80 -11.76
N PHE A 18 -15.16 4.81 -12.14
CA PHE A 18 -14.25 3.70 -11.88
C PHE A 18 -13.88 3.59 -10.41
N TYR A 19 -13.78 4.71 -9.69
CA TYR A 19 -13.57 4.67 -8.24
C TYR A 19 -14.68 3.87 -7.54
N LYS A 20 -15.94 4.14 -7.94
CA LYS A 20 -17.12 3.43 -7.43
C LYS A 20 -17.15 1.96 -7.84
N LEU A 21 -16.77 1.64 -9.07
CA LEU A 21 -16.70 0.25 -9.55
C LEU A 21 -15.65 -0.56 -8.80
N LEU A 22 -14.43 -0.03 -8.66
CA LEU A 22 -13.34 -0.66 -7.93
C LEU A 22 -13.68 -0.82 -6.46
N TYR A 23 -14.26 0.22 -5.83
CA TYR A 23 -14.69 0.15 -4.44
C TYR A 23 -15.70 -1.00 -4.20
N LYS A 24 -16.74 -1.09 -5.04
CA LYS A 24 -17.73 -2.16 -4.92
C LYS A 24 -17.15 -3.54 -5.19
N GLU A 25 -16.26 -3.66 -6.18
CA GLU A 25 -15.62 -4.93 -6.50
C GLU A 25 -14.76 -5.43 -5.32
N LEU A 26 -14.03 -4.53 -4.65
CA LEU A 26 -13.27 -4.84 -3.43
C LEU A 26 -14.18 -5.41 -2.33
N GLU A 27 -15.35 -4.79 -2.12
CA GLU A 27 -16.35 -5.27 -1.16
C GLU A 27 -16.90 -6.66 -1.54
N LEU A 28 -17.25 -6.87 -2.82
CA LEU A 28 -17.73 -8.16 -3.35
C LEU A 28 -16.68 -9.27 -3.19
N LEU A 29 -15.40 -8.94 -3.29
CA LEU A 29 -14.28 -9.87 -3.06
C LEU A 29 -14.00 -10.13 -1.57
N GLY A 30 -14.79 -9.55 -0.65
CA GLY A 30 -14.71 -9.79 0.79
C GLY A 30 -13.67 -8.92 1.52
N TYR A 31 -13.24 -7.80 0.93
CA TYR A 31 -12.37 -6.85 1.61
C TYR A 31 -13.17 -5.85 2.44
N THR A 32 -12.60 -5.46 3.58
CA THR A 32 -13.18 -4.43 4.46
C THR A 32 -12.47 -3.10 4.20
N HIS A 33 -13.22 -2.10 3.76
CA HIS A 33 -12.68 -0.76 3.51
C HIS A 33 -12.37 -0.02 4.81
N LEU A 34 -11.16 0.55 4.88
CA LEU A 34 -10.77 1.45 5.97
C LEU A 34 -11.25 2.89 5.75
N ASP A 35 -11.47 3.26 4.49
CA ASP A 35 -11.83 4.59 4.06
C ASP A 35 -12.82 4.49 2.89
N ASN A 36 -13.71 5.47 2.79
CA ASN A 36 -14.68 5.61 1.71
C ASN A 36 -14.68 7.00 1.07
N GLU A 37 -13.82 7.92 1.52
CA GLU A 37 -13.83 9.31 1.04
C GLU A 37 -13.69 9.40 -0.48
N ALA A 38 -12.83 8.57 -1.10
CA ALA A 38 -12.61 8.58 -2.56
C ALA A 38 -13.89 8.36 -3.40
N ILE A 39 -14.96 7.80 -2.82
CA ILE A 39 -16.25 7.63 -3.49
C ILE A 39 -17.38 8.47 -2.88
N ALA A 40 -17.13 9.09 -1.73
CA ALA A 40 -18.15 9.74 -0.90
C ALA A 40 -18.08 11.26 -0.88
N ILE A 41 -16.94 11.86 -1.28
CA ILE A 41 -16.76 13.32 -1.27
C ILE A 41 -16.29 13.83 -2.64
N THR A 42 -16.68 15.05 -2.98
CA THR A 42 -16.23 15.72 -4.20
C THR A 42 -14.89 16.43 -4.00
N TYR A 43 -14.28 16.87 -5.11
CA TYR A 43 -13.08 17.72 -5.05
C TYR A 43 -13.33 19.03 -4.31
N GLU A 44 -14.46 19.68 -4.59
CA GLU A 44 -14.83 20.96 -3.98
C GLU A 44 -14.99 20.79 -2.45
N GLU A 45 -15.68 19.73 -2.00
CA GLU A 45 -15.81 19.42 -0.57
C GLU A 45 -14.46 19.13 0.09
N TYR A 46 -13.56 18.43 -0.60
CA TYR A 46 -12.21 18.17 -0.11
C TYR A 46 -11.43 19.49 0.06
N VAL A 47 -11.44 20.35 -0.95
CA VAL A 47 -10.76 21.66 -0.91
C VAL A 47 -11.31 22.51 0.22
N ASP A 48 -12.64 22.62 0.35
CA ASP A 48 -13.29 23.37 1.42
C ASP A 48 -12.87 22.86 2.80
N ARG A 49 -12.78 21.54 2.99
CA ARG A 49 -12.30 20.95 4.27
C ARG A 49 -10.83 21.29 4.53
N MET A 50 -9.97 21.21 3.52
CA MET A 50 -8.52 21.43 3.68
C MET A 50 -8.14 22.91 3.78
N ALA A 51 -8.96 23.81 3.23
CA ALA A 51 -8.76 25.25 3.26
C ALA A 51 -9.06 25.86 4.64
N LYS A 52 -9.89 25.21 5.48
CA LYS A 52 -10.31 25.71 6.79
C LYS A 52 -9.16 26.17 7.68
N ASN A 53 -8.17 25.32 7.91
CA ASN A 53 -7.02 25.61 8.76
C ASN A 53 -5.92 24.53 8.63
N ARG A 54 -4.80 24.74 9.31
CA ARG A 54 -3.66 23.80 9.32
C ARG A 54 -4.03 22.48 10.01
N GLU A 55 -4.84 22.54 11.06
CA GLU A 55 -5.26 21.40 11.87
C GLU A 55 -6.04 20.38 11.04
N ALA A 56 -6.92 20.84 10.14
CA ALA A 56 -7.65 19.98 9.21
C ALA A 56 -6.71 19.19 8.28
N ARG A 57 -5.66 19.85 7.77
CA ARG A 57 -4.65 19.19 6.92
C ARG A 57 -3.81 18.18 7.69
N VAL A 58 -3.40 18.52 8.91
CA VAL A 58 -2.66 17.61 9.81
C VAL A 58 -3.52 16.40 10.16
N SER A 59 -4.80 16.62 10.50
CA SER A 59 -5.74 15.54 10.82
C SER A 59 -5.96 14.59 9.65
N ASN A 60 -6.17 15.13 8.44
CA ASN A 60 -6.29 14.33 7.22
C ASN A 60 -5.03 13.49 6.96
N TYR A 61 -3.85 14.10 7.09
CA TYR A 61 -2.58 13.38 6.97
C TYR A 61 -2.48 12.22 7.97
N GLN A 62 -2.69 12.48 9.26
CA GLN A 62 -2.63 11.47 10.31
C GLN A 62 -3.63 10.34 10.09
N LYS A 63 -4.85 10.68 9.65
CA LYS A 63 -5.91 9.72 9.30
C LYS A 63 -5.45 8.79 8.17
N LYS A 64 -4.93 9.32 7.06
CA LYS A 64 -4.46 8.52 5.92
C LYS A 64 -3.24 7.65 6.31
N MET A 65 -2.32 8.17 7.12
CA MET A 65 -1.19 7.37 7.65
C MET A 65 -1.66 6.20 8.52
N LYS A 66 -2.67 6.43 9.37
CA LYS A 66 -3.29 5.37 10.18
C LYS A 66 -3.92 4.29 9.28
N TYR A 67 -4.60 4.67 8.21
CA TYR A 67 -5.17 3.69 7.27
C TYR A 67 -4.12 2.86 6.56
N ILE A 68 -3.00 3.46 6.12
CA ILE A 68 -1.87 2.71 5.57
C ILE A 68 -1.36 1.67 6.58
N GLN A 69 -1.17 2.07 7.83
CA GLN A 69 -0.68 1.17 8.89
C GLN A 69 -1.65 0.01 9.16
N GLU A 70 -2.95 0.26 9.19
CA GLU A 70 -3.97 -0.74 9.45
C GLU A 70 -4.31 -1.64 8.25
N ALA A 71 -4.02 -1.18 7.03
CA ALA A 71 -4.33 -1.92 5.82
C ALA A 71 -3.49 -3.20 5.70
N ASP A 72 -4.10 -4.26 5.18
CA ASP A 72 -3.37 -5.44 4.71
C ASP A 72 -2.79 -5.20 3.30
N ILE A 73 -3.51 -4.42 2.48
CA ILE A 73 -3.16 -4.04 1.11
C ILE A 73 -3.59 -2.58 0.90
N CYS A 74 -2.75 -1.78 0.26
CA CYS A 74 -3.12 -0.43 -0.20
C CYS A 74 -3.47 -0.48 -1.69
N VAL A 75 -4.59 0.13 -2.09
CA VAL A 75 -5.02 0.23 -3.50
C VAL A 75 -5.18 1.69 -3.86
N ILE A 76 -4.40 2.16 -4.82
CA ILE A 76 -4.42 3.54 -5.28
C ILE A 76 -4.87 3.57 -6.74
N GLU A 77 -5.97 4.25 -7.02
CA GLU A 77 -6.35 4.58 -8.40
C GLU A 77 -5.58 5.85 -8.82
N SER A 78 -4.78 5.75 -9.89
CA SER A 78 -3.89 6.80 -10.36
C SER A 78 -4.12 7.19 -11.82
N SER A 79 -5.34 7.02 -12.35
CA SER A 79 -5.67 7.51 -13.70
C SER A 79 -5.48 9.02 -13.81
N ALA A 80 -5.87 9.76 -12.77
CA ALA A 80 -5.53 11.16 -12.64
C ALA A 80 -4.20 11.33 -11.90
N HIS A 81 -3.32 12.15 -12.47
CA HIS A 81 -2.03 12.48 -11.87
C HIS A 81 -2.23 13.26 -10.56
N SER A 82 -1.49 12.87 -9.51
CA SER A 82 -1.57 13.53 -8.22
C SER A 82 -0.29 13.31 -7.42
N LEU A 83 0.30 14.41 -6.93
CA LEU A 83 1.42 14.37 -6.01
C LEU A 83 1.03 13.66 -4.70
N GLY A 84 -0.20 13.87 -4.23
CA GLY A 84 -0.73 13.22 -3.03
C GLY A 84 -0.79 11.70 -3.18
N ASN A 85 -1.27 11.20 -4.31
CA ASN A 85 -1.30 9.76 -4.58
C ASN A 85 0.12 9.17 -4.65
N GLY A 86 1.06 9.84 -5.33
CA GLY A 86 2.46 9.41 -5.37
C GLY A 86 3.09 9.32 -3.97
N PHE A 87 2.81 10.31 -3.12
CA PHE A 87 3.25 10.30 -1.72
C PHE A 87 2.62 9.15 -0.91
N ILE A 88 1.33 8.85 -1.12
CA ILE A 88 0.65 7.71 -0.47
C ILE A 88 1.26 6.39 -0.91
N VAL A 89 1.57 6.21 -2.20
CA VAL A 89 2.23 5.00 -2.72
C VAL A 89 3.56 4.80 -2.01
N GLN A 90 4.41 5.84 -1.98
CA GLN A 90 5.71 5.78 -1.30
C GLN A 90 5.56 5.42 0.20
N LYS A 91 4.63 6.06 0.92
CA LYS A 91 4.40 5.77 2.34
C LYS A 91 3.87 4.36 2.59
N SER A 92 3.11 3.82 1.66
CA SER A 92 2.59 2.45 1.73
C SER A 92 3.71 1.43 1.59
N LEU A 93 4.61 1.63 0.62
CA LEU A 93 5.80 0.79 0.42
C LEU A 93 6.78 0.88 1.60
N GLU A 94 7.07 2.09 2.10
CA GLU A 94 7.88 2.30 3.31
C GLU A 94 7.30 1.57 4.54
N SER A 95 5.97 1.49 4.61
CA SER A 95 5.25 0.74 5.65
C SER A 95 5.20 -0.77 5.38
N SER A 96 5.95 -1.25 4.39
CA SER A 96 6.03 -2.66 3.98
C SER A 96 4.68 -3.25 3.56
N LYS A 97 3.77 -2.40 3.06
CA LYS A 97 2.43 -2.81 2.60
C LYS A 97 2.46 -3.15 1.11
N PRO A 98 1.94 -4.33 0.70
CA PRO A 98 1.63 -4.57 -0.69
C PRO A 98 0.75 -3.45 -1.23
N THR A 99 1.20 -2.83 -2.31
CA THR A 99 0.62 -1.61 -2.85
C THR A 99 0.27 -1.84 -4.31
N VAL A 100 -1.03 -1.82 -4.58
CA VAL A 100 -1.59 -1.96 -5.93
C VAL A 100 -1.92 -0.58 -6.46
N VAL A 101 -1.36 -0.25 -7.62
CA VAL A 101 -1.64 0.98 -8.34
C VAL A 101 -2.36 0.63 -9.63
N LEU A 102 -3.57 1.15 -9.77
CA LEU A 102 -4.45 0.92 -10.90
C LEU A 102 -4.56 2.19 -11.72
N TYR A 103 -4.58 2.04 -13.05
CA TYR A 103 -4.84 3.15 -13.96
C TYR A 103 -5.69 2.69 -15.14
N TYR A 104 -6.51 3.61 -15.65
CA TYR A 104 -7.46 3.37 -16.72
C TYR A 104 -6.80 3.57 -18.07
N LYS A 105 -6.81 2.52 -18.90
CA LYS A 105 -6.28 2.49 -20.27
C LYS A 105 -4.85 3.06 -20.33
N ASP A 106 -4.69 4.17 -21.05
CA ASP A 106 -3.40 4.76 -21.42
C ASP A 106 -2.92 5.81 -20.40
N ASN A 107 -3.61 5.97 -19.26
CA ASN A 107 -3.21 6.87 -18.17
C ASN A 107 -2.04 6.31 -17.33
N THR A 108 -1.04 5.77 -18.01
CA THR A 108 0.11 5.11 -17.39
C THR A 108 0.87 6.08 -16.49
N PRO A 109 1.09 5.75 -15.19
CA PRO A 109 1.94 6.55 -14.33
C PRO A 109 3.42 6.22 -14.64
N PHE A 110 3.96 6.83 -15.70
CA PHE A 110 5.28 6.47 -16.25
C PHE A 110 6.40 6.47 -15.21
N PHE A 111 6.53 7.54 -14.41
CA PHE A 111 7.60 7.63 -13.41
C PHE A 111 7.47 6.54 -12.34
N LEU A 112 6.25 6.28 -11.87
CA LEU A 112 5.98 5.27 -10.85
C LEU A 112 6.20 3.84 -11.38
N SER A 113 5.97 3.63 -12.68
CA SER A 113 6.17 2.34 -13.33
C SER A 113 7.66 1.94 -13.42
N GLY A 114 8.58 2.88 -13.21
CA GLY A 114 10.01 2.63 -13.10
C GLY A 114 10.51 2.26 -11.70
N VAL A 115 9.63 2.21 -10.69
CA VAL A 115 10.02 1.84 -9.32
C VAL A 115 10.20 0.32 -9.21
N GLU A 116 11.40 -0.10 -8.83
CA GLU A 116 11.73 -1.49 -8.54
C GLU A 116 11.48 -1.81 -7.06
N ASP A 117 10.24 -2.18 -6.73
CA ASP A 117 9.86 -2.66 -5.39
C ASP A 117 9.02 -3.94 -5.52
N GLU A 118 9.43 -5.00 -4.81
CA GLU A 118 8.75 -6.29 -4.88
C GLU A 118 7.29 -6.22 -4.39
N LYS A 119 6.93 -5.26 -3.54
CA LYS A 119 5.57 -5.08 -2.99
C LYS A 119 4.70 -4.16 -3.86
N LEU A 120 5.28 -3.51 -4.86
CA LEU A 120 4.55 -2.69 -5.81
C LEU A 120 3.95 -3.55 -6.93
N ILE A 121 2.70 -3.27 -7.28
CA ILE A 121 1.98 -3.87 -8.39
C ILE A 121 1.33 -2.74 -9.17
N VAL A 122 1.71 -2.56 -10.43
CA VAL A 122 1.16 -1.53 -11.31
C VAL A 122 0.38 -2.22 -12.42
N ALA A 123 -0.90 -1.90 -12.59
CA ALA A 123 -1.75 -2.57 -13.57
C ALA A 123 -2.75 -1.63 -14.27
N SER A 124 -2.83 -1.76 -15.60
CA SER A 124 -3.83 -1.08 -16.43
C SER A 124 -5.15 -1.86 -16.43
N TYR A 125 -6.27 -1.14 -16.41
CA TYR A 125 -7.60 -1.71 -16.60
C TYR A 125 -8.47 -0.88 -17.57
N ASN A 126 -9.59 -1.45 -17.97
CA ASN A 126 -10.64 -0.78 -18.74
C ASN A 126 -12.03 -1.25 -18.27
N ASP A 127 -13.10 -0.73 -18.89
CA ASP A 127 -14.49 -1.04 -18.53
C ASP A 127 -14.83 -2.53 -18.60
N LYS A 128 -14.12 -3.31 -19.42
CA LYS A 128 -14.42 -4.73 -19.67
C LYS A 128 -13.65 -5.67 -18.75
N ASN A 129 -12.51 -5.25 -18.20
CA ASN A 129 -11.60 -6.14 -17.49
C ASN A 129 -11.24 -5.70 -16.07
N TYR A 130 -11.79 -4.57 -15.56
CA TYR A 130 -11.44 -4.04 -14.24
C TYR A 130 -11.55 -5.08 -13.12
N SER A 131 -12.60 -5.90 -13.09
CA SER A 131 -12.79 -6.95 -12.09
C SER A 131 -11.68 -8.01 -12.16
N GLN A 132 -11.37 -8.50 -13.37
CA GLN A 132 -10.31 -9.49 -13.58
C GLN A 132 -8.92 -8.93 -13.20
N VAL A 133 -8.62 -7.70 -13.62
CA VAL A 133 -7.35 -7.02 -13.32
C VAL A 133 -7.20 -6.82 -11.82
N LEU A 134 -8.24 -6.30 -11.17
CA LEU A 134 -8.26 -6.07 -9.73
C LEU A 134 -8.04 -7.37 -8.97
N LYS A 135 -8.78 -8.44 -9.31
CA LYS A 135 -8.61 -9.76 -8.68
C LYS A 135 -7.19 -10.29 -8.81
N LYS A 136 -6.62 -10.26 -10.02
CA LYS A 136 -5.24 -10.72 -10.26
C LYS A 136 -4.22 -9.90 -9.48
N ALA A 137 -4.39 -8.57 -9.44
CA ALA A 137 -3.52 -7.69 -8.69
C ALA A 137 -3.60 -7.95 -7.18
N LEU A 138 -4.80 -8.19 -6.66
CA LEU A 138 -5.01 -8.53 -5.26
C LEU A 138 -4.43 -9.90 -4.87
N ASP A 139 -4.55 -10.91 -5.73
CA ASP A 139 -3.94 -12.22 -5.48
C ASP A 139 -2.41 -12.10 -5.43
N ASN A 140 -1.81 -11.35 -6.35
CA ASN A 140 -0.38 -11.04 -6.32
C ASN A 140 0.02 -10.26 -5.04
N ALA A 141 -0.80 -9.27 -4.63
CA ALA A 141 -0.58 -8.51 -3.41
C ALA A 141 -0.67 -9.38 -2.15
N ARG A 142 -1.56 -10.38 -2.12
CA ARG A 142 -1.70 -11.33 -1.01
C ARG A 142 -0.45 -12.19 -0.83
N GLU A 143 0.18 -12.62 -1.91
CA GLU A 143 1.42 -13.41 -1.87
C GLU A 143 2.61 -12.60 -1.35
N LYS A 144 2.63 -11.29 -1.65
CA LYS A 144 3.66 -10.33 -1.23
C LYS A 144 3.49 -9.80 0.20
N ARG A 145 2.47 -10.25 0.94
CA ARG A 145 2.31 -9.91 2.36
C ARG A 145 3.38 -10.60 3.19
N ASP A 146 3.86 -9.88 4.21
CA ASP A 146 4.76 -10.47 5.20
C ASP A 146 4.07 -11.66 5.88
N LYS A 147 4.69 -12.84 5.77
CA LYS A 147 4.23 -14.04 6.47
C LYS A 147 4.80 -14.04 7.88
N ARG A 148 3.94 -14.25 8.88
CA ARG A 148 4.39 -14.44 10.26
C ARG A 148 4.88 -15.87 10.43
N PHE A 149 6.13 -16.00 10.84
CA PHE A 149 6.73 -17.24 11.30
C PHE A 149 6.94 -17.15 12.80
N ASN A 150 6.41 -18.12 13.55
CA ASN A 150 6.61 -18.23 14.99
C ASN A 150 7.45 -19.48 15.26
N PHE A 151 8.44 -19.35 16.14
CA PHE A 151 9.25 -20.47 16.60
C PHE A 151 9.73 -20.21 18.02
N PHE A 152 10.08 -21.28 18.73
CA PHE A 152 10.60 -21.18 20.09
C PHE A 152 12.11 -20.94 20.07
N LEU A 153 12.57 -20.01 20.90
CA LEU A 153 13.99 -19.74 21.15
C LEU A 153 14.33 -20.18 22.57
N SER A 154 15.52 -20.77 22.74
CA SER A 154 16.07 -20.96 24.08
C SER A 154 16.46 -19.60 24.69
N PRO A 155 16.49 -19.45 26.03
CA PRO A 155 16.86 -18.18 26.67
C PRO A 155 18.21 -17.64 26.20
N LYS A 156 19.19 -18.53 25.97
CA LYS A 156 20.53 -18.18 25.50
C LYS A 156 20.52 -17.59 24.09
N LEU A 157 19.69 -18.14 23.18
CA LEU A 157 19.58 -17.63 21.81
C LEU A 157 18.85 -16.29 21.78
N LEU A 158 17.81 -16.13 22.61
CA LEU A 158 17.12 -14.85 22.74
C LEU A 158 18.06 -13.75 23.25
N GLN A 159 18.85 -14.06 24.28
CA GLN A 159 19.84 -13.13 24.82
C GLN A 159 20.86 -12.70 23.75
N TYR A 160 21.37 -13.65 22.96
CA TYR A 160 22.28 -13.35 21.85
C TYR A 160 21.66 -12.38 20.83
N ILE A 161 20.41 -12.62 20.42
CA ILE A 161 19.69 -11.75 19.49
C ILE A 161 19.49 -10.35 20.10
N ASP A 162 19.21 -10.26 21.39
CA ASP A 162 19.00 -9.00 22.11
C ASP A 162 20.28 -8.16 22.16
N ASP A 163 21.41 -8.78 22.46
CA ASP A 163 22.70 -8.10 22.55
C ASP A 163 23.16 -7.62 21.16
N ALA A 164 23.09 -8.49 20.16
CA ALA A 164 23.46 -8.14 18.78
C ALA A 164 22.54 -7.07 18.16
N SER A 165 21.25 -7.09 18.50
CA SER A 165 20.28 -6.07 18.08
C SER A 165 20.63 -4.71 18.68
N ARG A 166 21.04 -4.67 19.95
CA ARG A 166 21.43 -3.46 20.68
C ARG A 166 22.74 -2.88 20.17
N GLU A 167 23.77 -3.73 20.00
CA GLU A 167 25.09 -3.33 19.50
C GLU A 167 24.99 -2.67 18.11
N ARG A 168 24.09 -3.17 17.26
CA ARG A 168 23.90 -2.66 15.88
C ARG A 168 22.85 -1.56 15.75
N GLY A 169 22.14 -1.20 16.83
CA GLY A 169 21.08 -0.19 16.79
C GLY A 169 19.92 -0.53 15.85
N ILE A 170 19.62 -1.82 15.65
CA ILE A 170 18.53 -2.30 14.78
C ILE A 170 17.57 -3.19 15.56
N THR A 171 16.35 -3.38 15.06
CA THR A 171 15.38 -4.29 15.67
C THR A 171 15.78 -5.76 15.50
N LYS A 172 15.32 -6.63 16.40
CA LYS A 172 15.54 -8.09 16.31
C LYS A 172 15.06 -8.66 14.98
N SER A 173 13.91 -8.22 14.50
CA SER A 173 13.35 -8.64 13.21
C SER A 173 14.23 -8.21 12.04
N LYS A 174 14.80 -7.00 12.06
CA LYS A 174 15.74 -6.55 11.03
C LYS A 174 17.03 -7.38 11.09
N LEU A 175 17.60 -7.59 12.28
CA LEU A 175 18.79 -8.43 12.47
C LEU A 175 18.59 -9.84 11.90
N LEU A 176 17.49 -10.51 12.26
CA LEU A 176 17.16 -11.85 11.77
C LEU A 176 16.98 -11.87 10.26
N ARG A 177 16.29 -10.89 9.69
CA ARG A 177 16.12 -10.76 8.24
C ARG A 177 17.47 -10.62 7.53
N ASP A 178 18.33 -9.75 8.03
CA ASP A 178 19.66 -9.50 7.45
C ASP A 178 20.53 -10.78 7.50
N MET A 179 20.45 -11.55 8.59
CA MET A 179 21.13 -12.85 8.72
C MET A 179 20.64 -13.87 7.70
N ILE A 180 19.33 -13.98 7.51
CA ILE A 180 18.72 -14.90 6.52
C ILE A 180 19.14 -14.50 5.09
N VAL A 181 19.03 -13.22 4.75
CA VAL A 181 19.42 -12.71 3.42
C VAL A 181 20.90 -12.95 3.14
N LYS A 182 21.77 -12.73 4.15
CA LYS A 182 23.20 -13.01 4.02
C LYS A 182 23.46 -14.50 3.79
N HIS A 183 22.77 -15.38 4.52
CA HIS A 183 22.88 -16.82 4.35
C HIS A 183 22.44 -17.26 2.95
N MET A 184 21.29 -16.78 2.46
CA MET A 184 20.82 -17.07 1.10
C MET A 184 21.85 -16.72 0.04
N ARG A 185 22.43 -15.51 0.10
CA ARG A 185 23.45 -15.06 -0.86
C ARG A 185 24.71 -15.93 -0.85
N GLY A 186 25.15 -16.36 0.33
CA GLY A 186 26.32 -17.25 0.45
C GLY A 186 26.08 -18.69 0.03
N THR A 187 24.82 -19.12 -0.16
CA THR A 187 24.48 -20.49 -0.61
C THR A 187 24.32 -20.56 -2.14
N SER A 188 24.17 -19.41 -2.82
CA SER A 188 24.00 -19.34 -4.27
C SER A 188 25.31 -19.44 -5.08
N GLU A 189 26.46 -19.44 -4.40
CA GLU A 189 27.80 -19.54 -5.00
C GLU A 189 28.43 -20.93 -4.82
N SER A 190 27.62 -21.96 -4.54
CA SER A 190 28.06 -23.36 -4.32
C SER A 190 27.39 -24.32 -5.29
#